data_AF-A0A536UMB8-F1
#
_entry.id   AF-A0A536UMB8-F1
#
_cell.length_a   1.000
_cell.length_b   1.000
_cell.length_c   1.000
_cell.angle_alpha   90.00
_cell.angle_beta   90.00
_cell.angle_gamma   90.00
#
_symmetry.space_group_name_H-M   'P 1'
#
loop_
_entity.id
_entity.type
_entity.pdbx_description
1 polymer ?
#
loop_
_entity_poly.entity_id
_entity_poly.type
_entity_poly.pdbx_seq_one_letter_code
_entity_poly.pdbx_strand_id
1 'polypeptide(L)'
;MTGHAATSPVRLRRILSVAATITLYGVVATPQAQAHGFGARYDLPIPLSLYLTGAGLTVALSFVMLAVFMRSAPASDAYWRFNLTRTAWGRLLGAPGVVLACRVLAVALFLLIVAAGFFGVQSPLKNIAPVMVWAIWWVGMAYISALLGNLWAVVNPTDTLFVWAEALCARVRPGCKVSLGLRYPEAFGVWPAVVLFLAFVWMELVWEYSDSPRHLASAMLAYSALTWLGMWLFGRAQWLC
;
A
#
# COMPACT_ATOMS: atom_id res chain seq x y z
N MET A 1 24.13 28.84 23.27
CA MET A 1 25.25 27.99 22.85
C MET A 1 24.97 26.56 23.32
N THR A 2 24.02 25.86 22.66
CA THR A 2 24.26 24.79 21.66
C THR A 2 25.00 23.57 22.21
N GLY A 3 24.29 22.71 22.94
CA GLY A 3 24.75 21.36 23.30
C GLY A 3 24.53 20.39 22.15
N HIS A 4 25.62 19.98 21.49
CA HIS A 4 25.60 18.88 20.54
C HIS A 4 25.35 17.55 21.27
N ALA A 5 24.22 16.90 20.97
CA ALA A 5 23.90 15.56 21.42
C ALA A 5 24.89 14.55 20.81
N ALA A 6 25.94 14.22 21.55
CA ALA A 6 26.85 13.14 21.23
C ALA A 6 26.08 11.81 21.26
N THR A 7 25.87 11.21 20.09
CA THR A 7 25.34 9.85 19.98
C THR A 7 26.36 8.89 20.58
N SER A 8 26.01 8.27 21.71
CA SER A 8 26.94 7.39 22.43
C SER A 8 27.38 6.20 21.55
N PRO A 9 28.68 5.86 21.53
CA PRO A 9 29.25 4.80 20.67
C PRO A 9 28.63 3.41 20.89
N VAL A 10 27.94 3.22 22.02
CA VAL A 10 27.24 1.99 22.40
C VAL A 10 25.95 1.79 21.60
N ARG A 11 25.20 2.86 21.28
CA ARG A 11 23.99 2.74 20.44
C ARG A 11 24.33 2.38 19.00
N LEU A 12 25.38 2.99 18.44
CA LEU A 12 25.84 2.72 17.08
C LEU A 12 26.31 1.26 16.93
N ARG A 13 27.08 0.75 17.90
CA ARG A 13 27.50 -0.66 17.93
C ARG A 13 26.32 -1.64 18.01
N ARG A 14 25.29 -1.34 18.82
CA ARG A 14 24.08 -2.17 18.91
C ARG A 14 23.29 -2.20 17.61
N ILE A 15 23.14 -1.06 16.94
CA ILE A 15 22.44 -0.96 15.64
C ILE A 15 23.21 -1.75 14.57
N LEU A 16 24.54 -1.60 14.52
CA LEU A 16 25.39 -2.34 13.59
C LEU A 16 25.38 -3.84 13.86
N SER A 17 25.37 -4.26 15.12
CA SER A 17 25.28 -5.69 15.45
C SER A 17 23.92 -6.27 15.11
N VAL A 18 22.80 -5.57 15.36
CA VAL A 18 21.46 -6.05 14.99
C VAL A 18 21.31 -6.14 13.48
N ALA A 19 21.80 -5.12 12.74
CA ALA A 19 21.83 -5.15 11.28
C ALA A 19 22.66 -6.34 10.77
N ALA A 20 23.87 -6.54 11.30
CA ALA A 20 24.74 -7.65 10.92
C ALA A 20 24.12 -9.02 11.22
N THR A 21 23.44 -9.19 12.36
CA THR A 21 22.77 -10.46 12.69
C THR A 21 21.58 -10.72 11.77
N ILE A 22 20.80 -9.69 11.40
CA ILE A 22 19.70 -9.81 10.43
C ILE A 22 20.24 -10.19 9.05
N THR A 23 21.33 -9.55 8.60
CA THR A 23 22.00 -9.87 7.33
C THR A 23 22.56 -11.30 7.34
N LEU A 24 23.19 -11.72 8.44
CA LEU A 24 23.78 -13.05 8.57
C LEU A 24 22.71 -14.15 8.61
N TYR A 25 21.58 -13.91 9.29
CA TYR A 25 20.46 -14.86 9.32
C TYR A 25 19.79 -15.00 7.95
N GLY A 26 19.68 -13.90 7.19
CA GLY A 26 19.14 -13.91 5.83
C GLY A 26 20.01 -14.69 4.82
N VAL A 27 21.33 -14.76 5.04
CA VAL A 27 22.27 -15.48 4.15
C VAL A 27 22.30 -16.98 4.46
N VAL A 28 22.12 -17.40 5.72
CA VAL A 28 22.23 -18.81 6.12
C VAL A 28 20.91 -19.57 5.93
N ALA A 29 19.76 -18.89 5.88
CA ALA A 29 18.44 -19.49 5.77
C ALA A 29 17.93 -19.68 4.33
N THR A 30 18.81 -19.95 3.35
CA THR A 30 18.39 -20.27 1.97
C THR A 30 18.50 -21.78 1.67
N PRO A 31 17.54 -22.63 2.06
CA PRO A 31 17.22 -23.78 1.22
C PRO A 31 16.68 -23.26 -0.11
N GLN A 32 16.84 -24.02 -1.19
CA GLN A 32 16.65 -23.58 -2.59
C GLN A 32 15.51 -22.56 -2.77
N ALA A 33 15.84 -21.41 -3.39
CA ALA A 33 14.95 -20.30 -3.68
C ALA A 33 13.81 -20.68 -4.65
N GLN A 34 12.87 -21.51 -4.19
CA GLN A 34 11.56 -21.81 -4.77
C GLN A 34 10.57 -20.67 -4.46
N ALA A 35 11.02 -19.44 -4.67
CA ALA A 35 10.29 -18.23 -4.28
C ALA A 35 10.43 -17.14 -5.35
N HIS A 36 10.66 -17.55 -6.60
CA HIS A 36 10.63 -16.65 -7.75
C HIS A 36 9.25 -16.76 -8.39
N GLY A 37 8.46 -15.69 -8.32
CA GLY A 37 7.12 -15.62 -8.94
C GLY A 37 7.12 -15.56 -10.48
N PHE A 38 8.23 -15.84 -11.15
CA PHE A 38 8.34 -15.83 -12.60
C PHE A 38 8.58 -17.24 -13.14
N GLY A 39 7.53 -17.85 -13.69
CA GLY A 39 7.53 -19.22 -14.24
C GLY A 39 8.15 -19.38 -15.63
N ALA A 40 8.58 -18.29 -16.28
CA ALA A 40 9.23 -18.35 -17.60
C ALA A 40 10.58 -17.64 -17.56
N ARG A 41 11.64 -18.35 -17.95
CA ARG A 41 12.95 -17.76 -18.23
C ARG A 41 12.79 -16.86 -19.45
N TYR A 42 12.79 -15.54 -19.24
CA TYR A 42 12.83 -14.60 -20.35
C TYR A 42 14.26 -14.54 -20.86
N ASP A 43 14.53 -15.20 -21.97
CA ASP A 43 15.82 -15.09 -22.65
C ASP A 43 15.90 -13.72 -23.32
N LEU A 44 16.59 -12.80 -22.64
CA LEU A 44 16.76 -11.44 -23.11
C LEU A 44 17.61 -11.47 -24.39
N PRO A 45 17.20 -10.81 -25.48
CA PRO A 45 17.97 -10.79 -26.73
C PRO A 45 19.29 -10.00 -26.63
N ILE A 46 19.64 -9.48 -25.44
CA ILE A 46 20.86 -8.72 -25.17
C ILE A 46 21.76 -9.48 -24.19
N PRO A 47 23.10 -9.34 -24.29
CA PRO A 47 24.05 -9.95 -23.37
C PRO A 47 23.71 -9.65 -21.90
N LEU A 48 23.72 -10.68 -21.06
CA LEU A 48 23.39 -10.57 -19.63
C LEU A 48 24.23 -9.51 -18.91
N SER A 49 25.52 -9.40 -19.26
CA SER A 49 26.43 -8.40 -18.71
C SER A 49 25.93 -6.98 -18.98
N LEU A 50 25.54 -6.66 -20.22
CA LEU A 50 25.02 -5.35 -20.59
C LEU A 50 23.74 -5.01 -19.82
N TYR A 51 22.81 -5.98 -19.70
CA TYR A 51 21.59 -5.81 -18.93
C TYR A 51 21.87 -5.52 -17.46
N LEU A 52 22.71 -6.33 -16.80
CA LEU A 52 23.06 -6.15 -15.39
C LEU A 52 23.79 -4.83 -15.14
N THR A 53 24.74 -4.46 -16.01
CA THR A 53 25.44 -3.17 -15.89
C THR A 53 24.51 -1.99 -16.10
N GLY A 54 23.58 -2.07 -17.07
CA GLY A 54 22.61 -1.01 -17.35
C GLY A 54 21.59 -0.85 -16.22
N ALA A 55 21.04 -1.95 -15.72
CA ALA A 55 20.13 -1.94 -14.58
C ALA A 55 20.83 -1.42 -13.31
N GLY A 56 22.04 -1.90 -13.02
CA GLY A 56 22.84 -1.47 -11.88
C GLY A 56 23.19 0.03 -11.94
N LEU A 57 23.63 0.52 -13.10
CA LEU A 57 23.91 1.94 -13.31
C LEU A 57 22.65 2.80 -13.15
N THR A 58 21.51 2.36 -13.69
CA THR A 58 20.24 3.08 -13.58
C THR A 58 19.82 3.26 -12.12
N VAL A 59 19.91 2.19 -11.32
CA VAL A 59 19.62 2.23 -9.88
C VAL A 59 20.63 3.11 -9.14
N ALA A 60 21.93 2.96 -9.42
CA ALA A 60 22.95 3.79 -8.78
C ALA A 60 22.75 5.28 -9.08
N LEU A 61 22.50 5.64 -10.34
CA LEU A 61 22.25 7.02 -10.77
C LEU A 61 20.97 7.59 -10.15
N SER A 62 19.90 6.81 -10.01
CA SER A 62 18.67 7.28 -9.37
C SER A 62 18.87 7.58 -7.88
N PHE A 63 19.64 6.75 -7.16
CA PHE A 63 20.02 7.04 -5.77
C PHE A 63 20.95 8.24 -5.65
N VAL A 64 21.92 8.40 -6.56
CA VAL A 64 22.77 9.59 -6.61
C VAL A 64 21.93 10.84 -6.85
N MET A 65 20.97 10.78 -7.78
CA MET A 65 20.04 11.86 -8.06
C MET A 65 19.24 12.21 -6.79
N LEU A 66 18.60 11.23 -6.14
CA LEU A 66 17.89 11.45 -4.87
C LEU A 66 18.81 12.04 -3.79
N ALA A 67 20.03 11.53 -3.63
CA ALA A 67 20.98 12.01 -2.64
C ALA A 67 21.43 13.45 -2.89
N VAL A 68 21.55 13.86 -4.15
CA VAL A 68 21.93 15.24 -4.52
C VAL A 68 20.74 16.19 -4.36
N PHE A 69 19.56 15.81 -4.87
CA PHE A 69 18.38 16.69 -4.90
C PHE A 69 17.64 16.76 -3.55
N MET A 70 17.59 15.68 -2.77
CA MET A 70 16.91 15.69 -1.46
C MET A 70 17.80 16.22 -0.32
N ARG A 71 19.10 16.46 -0.55
CA ARG A 71 20.00 17.00 0.49
C ARG A 71 19.60 18.38 0.99
N SER A 72 18.88 19.13 0.16
CA SER A 72 18.43 20.50 0.43
C SER A 72 16.92 20.61 0.59
N ALA A 73 16.21 19.49 0.78
CA ALA A 73 14.78 19.52 1.05
C ALA A 73 14.52 20.36 2.31
N PRO A 74 13.77 21.47 2.22
CA PRO A 74 13.42 22.27 3.39
C PRO A 74 12.73 21.39 4.43
N ALA A 75 12.94 21.71 5.72
CA ALA A 75 12.13 21.12 6.79
C ALA A 75 10.64 21.24 6.43
N SER A 76 9.87 20.20 6.75
CA SER A 76 8.52 19.82 6.28
C SER A 76 7.45 20.91 6.16
N ASP A 77 7.68 22.12 6.67
CA ASP A 77 6.72 23.23 6.67
C ASP A 77 6.74 24.09 5.41
N ALA A 78 7.77 23.98 4.55
CA ALA A 78 7.89 24.79 3.33
C ALA A 78 7.51 24.03 2.04
N TYR A 79 6.65 23.02 2.12
CA TYR A 79 6.09 22.40 0.94
C TYR A 79 5.02 23.31 0.32
N TRP A 80 5.06 23.52 -0.99
CA TRP A 80 4.05 24.31 -1.69
C TRP A 80 2.70 23.56 -1.67
N ARG A 81 1.82 23.93 -0.75
CA ARG A 81 0.49 23.33 -0.60
C ARG A 81 -0.49 24.02 -1.52
N PHE A 82 -0.66 23.48 -2.73
CA PHE A 82 -1.73 23.95 -3.61
C PHE A 82 -3.06 23.42 -3.10
N ASN A 83 -3.89 24.31 -2.56
CA ASN A 83 -5.20 23.92 -2.05
C ASN A 83 -6.19 23.81 -3.22
N LEU A 84 -6.25 22.63 -3.85
CA LEU A 84 -7.12 22.35 -4.99
C LEU A 84 -8.60 22.68 -4.68
N THR A 85 -9.03 22.61 -3.41
CA THR A 85 -10.41 22.94 -3.02
C THR A 85 -10.79 24.40 -3.24
N ARG A 86 -9.82 25.32 -3.44
CA ARG A 86 -10.09 26.72 -3.81
C ARG A 86 -10.32 26.91 -5.30
N THR A 87 -9.87 25.98 -6.14
CA THR A 87 -10.07 26.03 -7.59
C THR A 87 -11.47 25.53 -7.95
N ALA A 88 -12.08 26.04 -9.03
CA ALA A 88 -13.40 25.58 -9.50
C ALA A 88 -13.45 24.06 -9.72
N TRP A 89 -12.36 23.48 -10.25
CA TRP A 89 -12.17 22.04 -10.43
C TRP A 89 -12.16 21.26 -9.11
N GLY A 90 -11.45 21.72 -8.08
CA GLY A 90 -11.44 21.00 -6.80
C GLY A 90 -12.75 21.15 -6.02
N ARG A 91 -13.52 22.22 -6.23
CA ARG A 91 -14.91 22.31 -5.72
C ARG A 91 -15.85 21.35 -6.43
N LEU A 92 -15.70 21.18 -7.75
CA LEU A 92 -16.48 20.21 -8.53
C LEU A 92 -16.14 18.78 -8.12
N LEU A 93 -14.85 18.45 -8.00
CA LEU A 93 -14.38 17.13 -7.56
C LEU A 93 -14.74 16.85 -6.09
N GLY A 94 -14.77 17.89 -5.25
CA GLY A 94 -15.20 17.82 -3.85
C GLY A 94 -16.72 17.87 -3.65
N ALA A 95 -17.51 18.00 -4.72
CA ALA A 95 -18.96 18.04 -4.61
C ALA A 95 -19.48 16.69 -4.06
N PRO A 96 -20.46 16.70 -3.14
CA PRO A 96 -20.93 15.47 -2.48
C PRO A 96 -21.46 14.43 -3.47
N GLY A 97 -22.07 14.86 -4.58
CA GLY A 97 -22.52 13.97 -5.64
C GLY A 97 -21.37 13.30 -6.41
N VAL A 98 -20.30 14.04 -6.72
CA VAL A 98 -19.12 13.50 -7.41
C VAL A 98 -18.36 12.55 -6.49
N VAL A 99 -18.15 12.93 -5.24
CA VAL A 99 -17.55 12.07 -4.21
C VAL A 99 -18.35 10.77 -4.03
N LEU A 100 -19.68 10.87 -3.97
CA LEU A 100 -20.55 9.70 -3.88
C LEU A 100 -20.44 8.83 -5.14
N ALA A 101 -20.46 9.42 -6.33
CA ALA A 101 -20.31 8.69 -7.59
C ALA A 101 -18.95 7.96 -7.66
N CYS A 102 -17.86 8.62 -7.28
CA CYS A 102 -16.53 8.01 -7.19
C CYS A 102 -16.51 6.84 -6.19
N ARG A 103 -17.15 7.00 -5.02
CA ARG A 103 -17.27 5.93 -4.00
C ARG A 103 -18.06 4.73 -4.51
N VAL A 104 -19.21 4.97 -5.13
CA VAL A 104 -20.05 3.92 -5.72
C VAL A 104 -19.29 3.19 -6.82
N LEU A 105 -18.62 3.94 -7.70
CA LEU A 105 -17.81 3.37 -8.78
C LEU A 105 -16.66 2.52 -8.21
N ALA A 106 -15.97 3.00 -7.18
CA ALA A 106 -14.87 2.28 -6.54
C ALA A 106 -15.34 0.94 -5.93
N VAL A 107 -16.48 0.95 -5.24
CA VAL A 107 -17.09 -0.25 -4.68
C VAL A 107 -17.55 -1.20 -5.80
N ALA A 108 -18.18 -0.67 -6.86
CA ALA A 108 -18.61 -1.47 -8.00
C ALA A 108 -17.41 -2.15 -8.70
N LEU A 109 -16.32 -1.41 -8.93
CA LEU A 109 -15.08 -1.95 -9.47
C LEU A 109 -14.46 -2.99 -8.54
N PHE A 110 -14.42 -2.74 -7.24
CA PHE A 110 -13.93 -3.71 -6.26
C PHE A 110 -14.72 -5.03 -6.31
N LEU A 111 -16.05 -4.96 -6.31
CA LEU A 111 -16.91 -6.14 -6.41
C LEU A 111 -16.74 -6.85 -7.75
N LEU A 112 -16.59 -6.10 -8.84
CA LEU A 112 -16.34 -6.65 -10.17
C LEU A 112 -15.01 -7.39 -10.23
N ILE A 113 -13.93 -6.86 -9.63
CA ILE A 113 -12.63 -7.53 -9.56
C ILE A 113 -12.74 -8.82 -8.75
N VAL A 114 -13.42 -8.79 -7.60
CA VAL A 114 -13.63 -9.99 -6.76
C VAL A 114 -14.45 -11.04 -7.52
N ALA A 115 -15.54 -10.64 -8.18
CA ALA A 115 -16.36 -11.53 -8.99
C ALA A 115 -15.57 -12.10 -10.18
N ALA A 116 -14.81 -11.27 -10.90
CA ALA A 116 -13.94 -11.71 -11.99
C ALA A 116 -12.84 -12.65 -11.49
N GLY A 117 -12.32 -12.45 -10.28
CA GLY A 117 -11.32 -13.32 -9.68
C GLY A 117 -11.84 -14.72 -9.34
N PHE A 118 -13.09 -14.84 -8.87
CA PHE A 118 -13.69 -16.15 -8.55
C PHE A 118 -14.37 -16.83 -9.74
N PHE A 119 -15.17 -16.09 -10.51
CA PHE A 119 -16.01 -16.64 -11.58
C PHE A 119 -15.40 -16.47 -12.98
N GLY A 120 -14.40 -15.60 -13.12
CA GLY A 120 -13.73 -15.37 -14.40
C GLY A 120 -12.70 -16.45 -14.73
N VAL A 121 -12.15 -16.33 -15.94
CA VAL A 121 -11.13 -17.26 -16.44
C VAL A 121 -9.89 -17.16 -15.55
N GLN A 122 -9.41 -18.31 -15.07
CA GLN A 122 -8.24 -18.41 -14.18
C GLN A 122 -6.93 -18.34 -14.98
N SER A 123 -6.83 -17.36 -15.87
CA SER A 123 -5.63 -17.06 -16.65
C SER A 123 -5.30 -15.59 -16.47
N PRO A 124 -4.08 -15.25 -16.00
CA PRO A 124 -3.71 -13.86 -15.70
C PRO A 124 -3.89 -12.91 -16.90
N LEU A 125 -3.65 -13.40 -18.12
CA LEU A 125 -3.74 -12.62 -19.36
C LEU A 125 -5.19 -12.41 -19.85
N LYS A 126 -6.13 -13.24 -19.40
CA LYS A 126 -7.54 -13.19 -19.83
C LYS A 126 -8.48 -12.68 -18.75
N ASN A 127 -7.95 -12.36 -17.56
CA ASN A 127 -8.71 -11.86 -16.44
C ASN A 127 -8.33 -10.41 -16.15
N ILE A 128 -9.31 -9.59 -15.84
CA ILE A 128 -9.08 -8.18 -15.49
C ILE A 128 -8.44 -8.03 -14.11
N ALA A 129 -8.61 -8.99 -13.20
CA ALA A 129 -8.22 -8.84 -11.80
C ALA A 129 -6.71 -8.55 -11.60
N PRO A 130 -5.76 -9.30 -12.20
CA PRO A 130 -4.34 -9.04 -11.98
C PRO A 130 -3.89 -7.68 -12.50
N VAL A 131 -4.31 -7.30 -13.72
CA VAL A 131 -3.98 -6.00 -14.32
C VAL A 131 -4.57 -4.85 -13.50
N MET A 132 -5.81 -5.01 -13.04
CA MET A 132 -6.48 -3.96 -12.27
C MET A 132 -5.82 -3.76 -10.91
N VAL A 133 -5.43 -4.83 -10.20
CA VAL A 133 -4.80 -4.75 -8.87
C VAL A 133 -3.35 -4.27 -8.97
N TRP A 134 -2.54 -4.85 -9.87
CA TRP A 134 -1.10 -4.59 -9.91
C TRP A 134 -0.71 -3.38 -10.75
N ALA A 135 -1.32 -3.19 -11.92
CA ALA A 135 -0.95 -2.07 -12.79
C ALA A 135 -1.78 -0.82 -12.47
N ILE A 136 -3.10 -0.93 -12.54
CA ILE A 136 -3.98 0.25 -12.46
C ILE A 136 -4.08 0.74 -11.01
N TRP A 137 -4.38 -0.16 -10.09
CA TRP A 137 -4.53 0.17 -8.69
C TRP A 137 -3.19 0.48 -8.04
N TRP A 138 -2.29 -0.50 -7.94
CA TRP A 138 -1.04 -0.32 -7.20
C TRP A 138 -0.13 0.77 -7.80
N VAL A 139 0.17 0.68 -9.09
CA VAL A 139 1.06 1.66 -9.74
C VAL A 139 0.30 2.94 -10.14
N GLY A 140 -0.86 2.82 -10.78
CA GLY A 140 -1.63 3.97 -11.24
C GLY A 140 -2.14 4.87 -10.10
N MET A 141 -2.62 4.31 -8.98
CA MET A 141 -3.05 5.10 -7.83
C MET A 141 -1.89 5.86 -7.20
N ALA A 142 -0.67 5.31 -7.18
CA ALA A 142 0.50 6.01 -6.66
C ALA A 142 0.78 7.29 -7.47
N TYR A 143 0.78 7.20 -8.80
CA TYR A 143 0.98 8.36 -9.69
C TYR A 143 -0.16 9.38 -9.58
N ILE A 144 -1.41 8.90 -9.60
CA ILE A 144 -2.57 9.80 -9.46
C ILE A 144 -2.54 10.51 -8.10
N SER A 145 -2.16 9.82 -7.03
CA SER A 145 -2.06 10.43 -5.70
C SER A 145 -0.94 11.48 -5.62
N ALA A 146 0.18 11.22 -6.30
CA ALA A 146 1.29 12.18 -6.39
C ALA A 146 0.87 13.47 -7.13
N LEU A 147 -0.03 13.37 -8.11
CA LEU A 147 -0.48 14.50 -8.92
C LEU A 147 -1.68 15.26 -8.32
N LEU A 148 -2.68 14.53 -7.81
CA LEU A 148 -3.96 15.09 -7.37
C LEU A 148 -4.11 15.18 -5.85
N GLY A 149 -3.19 14.58 -5.08
CA GLY A 149 -3.27 14.47 -3.62
C GLY A 149 -3.91 13.17 -3.15
N ASN A 150 -4.35 13.11 -1.89
CA ASN A 150 -4.85 11.88 -1.26
C ASN A 150 -6.23 11.43 -1.79
N LEU A 151 -6.27 10.89 -3.01
CA LEU A 151 -7.49 10.36 -3.63
C LEU A 151 -7.93 9.04 -2.97
N TRP A 152 -7.02 8.30 -2.32
CA TRP A 152 -7.36 7.08 -1.59
C TRP A 152 -8.39 7.32 -0.48
N ALA A 153 -8.30 8.45 0.24
CA ALA A 153 -9.28 8.82 1.25
C ALA A 153 -10.72 8.96 0.71
N VAL A 154 -10.88 9.17 -0.60
CA VAL A 154 -12.18 9.28 -1.27
C VAL A 154 -12.62 7.93 -1.82
N VAL A 155 -11.71 7.21 -2.47
CA VAL A 155 -12.00 6.02 -3.31
C VAL A 155 -11.94 4.72 -2.51
N ASN A 156 -11.45 4.71 -1.27
CA ASN A 156 -11.31 3.49 -0.48
C ASN A 156 -12.65 2.71 -0.36
N PRO A 157 -12.77 1.53 -1.01
CA PRO A 157 -14.02 0.79 -1.05
C PRO A 157 -14.36 0.17 0.31
N THR A 158 -13.34 -0.25 1.07
CA THR A 158 -13.55 -0.87 2.40
C THR A 158 -14.08 0.13 3.42
N ASP A 159 -13.57 1.37 3.39
CA ASP A 159 -14.08 2.49 4.19
C ASP A 159 -15.51 2.85 3.80
N THR A 160 -15.77 2.98 2.49
CA THR A 160 -17.10 3.31 1.97
C THR A 160 -18.15 2.28 2.39
N LEU A 161 -17.83 0.98 2.25
CA LEU A 161 -18.72 -0.10 2.67
C LEU A 161 -18.98 -0.06 4.18
N PHE A 162 -17.96 0.25 5.01
CA PHE A 162 -18.13 0.35 6.47
C PHE A 162 -19.05 1.52 6.85
N VAL A 163 -18.89 2.69 6.21
CA VAL A 163 -19.77 3.85 6.44
C VAL A 163 -21.22 3.55 6.07
N TRP A 164 -21.43 2.85 4.96
CA TRP A 164 -22.79 2.44 4.55
C TRP A 164 -23.38 1.42 5.51
N ALA A 165 -22.57 0.49 6.03
CA ALA A 165 -22.99 -0.44 7.07
C ALA A 165 -23.37 0.29 8.37
N GLU A 166 -22.57 1.25 8.82
CA GLU A 166 -22.91 2.12 9.98
C GLU A 166 -24.21 2.89 9.76
N ALA A 167 -24.39 3.48 8.57
CA ALA A 167 -25.61 4.20 8.23
C ALA A 167 -26.85 3.30 8.21
N LEU A 168 -26.72 2.06 7.75
CA LEU A 168 -27.79 1.06 7.77
C LEU A 168 -28.11 0.63 9.21
N CYS A 169 -27.09 0.34 10.02
CA CYS A 169 -27.27 0.02 11.44
C CYS A 169 -27.96 1.15 12.21
N ALA A 170 -27.57 2.40 11.97
CA ALA A 170 -28.19 3.57 12.60
C ALA A 170 -29.66 3.76 12.19
N ARG A 171 -30.02 3.41 10.94
CA ARG A 171 -31.42 3.42 10.47
C ARG A 171 -32.27 2.33 11.12
N VAL A 172 -31.70 1.15 11.38
CA VAL A 172 -32.42 0.02 11.99
C VAL A 172 -32.50 0.16 13.51
N ARG A 173 -31.45 0.70 14.15
CA ARG A 173 -31.38 0.94 15.59
C ARG A 173 -30.71 2.30 15.87
N PRO A 174 -31.49 3.34 16.24
CA PRO A 174 -30.93 4.63 16.64
C PRO A 174 -29.97 4.44 17.83
N GLY A 175 -28.69 4.80 17.66
CA GLY A 175 -27.65 4.66 18.69
C GLY A 175 -26.76 3.41 18.58
N CYS A 176 -26.95 2.56 17.56
CA CYS A 176 -26.02 1.46 17.29
C CYS A 176 -24.67 2.01 16.83
N LYS A 177 -23.66 1.93 17.71
CA LYS A 177 -22.26 2.11 17.33
C LYS A 177 -21.75 0.77 16.86
N VAL A 178 -21.34 0.67 15.60
CA VAL A 178 -20.77 -0.57 15.06
C VAL A 178 -19.44 -0.85 15.75
N SER A 179 -18.67 0.17 16.12
CA SER A 179 -17.40 -0.01 16.84
C SER A 179 -17.56 -0.38 18.32
N LEU A 180 -16.75 -1.34 18.78
CA LEU A 180 -16.61 -1.69 20.21
C LEU A 180 -15.91 -0.59 21.02
N GLY A 181 -15.19 0.32 20.36
CA GLY A 181 -14.52 1.45 21.02
C GLY A 181 -13.36 1.03 21.92
N LEU A 182 -12.70 -0.09 21.64
CA LEU A 182 -11.53 -0.53 22.40
C LEU A 182 -10.40 0.47 22.20
N ARG A 183 -9.71 0.82 23.29
CA ARG A 183 -8.55 1.71 23.24
C ARG A 183 -7.42 1.01 22.49
N TYR A 184 -6.98 1.60 21.39
CA TYR A 184 -5.87 1.06 20.61
C TYR A 184 -4.59 1.04 21.47
N PRO A 185 -3.93 -0.12 21.65
CA PRO A 185 -2.75 -0.19 22.50
C PRO A 185 -1.58 0.60 21.88
N GLU A 186 -0.97 1.50 22.65
CA GLU A 186 0.15 2.33 22.19
C GLU A 186 1.36 1.48 21.74
N ALA A 187 1.50 0.26 22.28
CA ALA A 187 2.54 -0.68 21.89
C ALA A 187 2.46 -1.14 20.42
N PHE A 188 1.26 -1.18 19.82
CA PHE A 188 1.10 -1.58 18.42
C PHE A 188 1.42 -0.44 17.46
N GLY A 189 1.24 0.82 17.85
CA GLY A 189 1.59 1.99 17.03
C GLY A 189 1.23 1.78 15.54
N VAL A 190 2.24 1.93 14.67
CA VAL A 190 2.12 1.73 13.21
C VAL A 190 2.56 0.33 12.74
N TRP A 191 2.98 -0.55 13.65
CA TRP A 191 3.55 -1.86 13.31
C TRP A 191 2.62 -2.77 12.50
N PRO A 192 1.31 -2.86 12.80
CA PRO A 192 0.39 -3.65 11.98
C PRO A 192 0.39 -3.22 10.51
N ALA A 193 0.45 -1.91 10.24
CA ALA A 193 0.51 -1.38 8.88
C ALA A 193 1.82 -1.77 8.18
N VAL A 194 2.95 -1.73 8.89
CA VAL A 194 4.26 -2.16 8.36
C VAL A 194 4.26 -3.65 8.02
N VAL A 195 3.72 -4.50 8.89
CA VAL A 195 3.63 -5.95 8.67
C VAL A 195 2.72 -6.25 7.47
N LEU A 196 1.56 -5.59 7.37
CA LEU A 196 0.66 -5.76 6.24
C LEU A 196 1.28 -5.29 4.93
N PHE A 197 1.99 -4.16 4.95
CA PHE A 197 2.72 -3.67 3.80
C PHE A 197 3.83 -4.64 3.37
N LEU A 198 4.59 -5.18 4.32
CA LEU A 198 5.63 -6.16 4.02
C LEU A 198 5.02 -7.44 3.44
N ALA A 199 3.91 -7.92 3.99
CA ALA A 199 3.18 -9.07 3.46
C ALA A 199 2.66 -8.81 2.04
N PHE A 200 2.16 -7.60 1.77
CA PHE A 200 1.72 -7.19 0.44
C PHE A 200 2.89 -7.18 -0.57
N VAL A 201 4.03 -6.58 -0.21
CA VAL A 201 5.21 -6.54 -1.09
C VAL A 201 5.80 -7.93 -1.31
N TRP A 202 5.80 -8.77 -0.28
CA TRP A 202 6.20 -10.17 -0.40
C TRP A 202 5.26 -10.94 -1.35
N MET A 203 3.94 -10.71 -1.22
CA MET A 203 2.93 -11.28 -2.10
C MET A 203 3.14 -10.84 -3.57
N GLU A 204 3.53 -9.59 -3.81
CA GLU A 204 3.81 -9.08 -5.14
C GLU A 204 5.06 -9.71 -5.77
N LEU A 205 6.16 -9.77 -5.01
CA LEU A 205 7.49 -10.06 -5.55
C LEU A 205 7.87 -11.54 -5.50
N VAL A 206 7.38 -12.26 -4.50
CA VAL A 206 7.91 -13.59 -4.13
C VAL A 206 6.88 -14.68 -4.35
N TRP A 207 5.60 -14.37 -4.19
CA TRP A 207 4.55 -15.39 -4.24
C TRP A 207 4.25 -15.84 -5.66
N GLU A 208 4.36 -17.14 -5.92
CA GLU A 208 4.15 -17.74 -7.24
C GLU A 208 2.70 -17.59 -7.75
N TYR A 209 1.73 -17.47 -6.85
CA TYR A 209 0.31 -17.32 -7.21
C TYR A 209 -0.16 -15.85 -7.26
N SER A 210 0.77 -14.89 -7.27
CA SER A 210 0.46 -13.46 -7.30
C SER A 210 -0.30 -13.01 -8.55
N ASP A 211 -0.20 -13.78 -9.63
CA ASP A 211 -0.89 -13.55 -10.91
C ASP A 211 -2.24 -14.27 -10.99
N SER A 212 -2.53 -15.17 -10.05
CA SER A 212 -3.72 -16.01 -10.09
C SER A 212 -4.97 -15.23 -9.63
N PRO A 213 -6.00 -15.09 -10.48
CA PRO A 213 -7.16 -14.24 -10.18
C PRO A 213 -7.91 -14.64 -8.90
N ARG A 214 -8.04 -15.95 -8.63
CA ARG A 214 -8.69 -16.44 -7.39
C ARG A 214 -7.92 -16.06 -6.13
N HIS A 215 -6.59 -16.14 -6.17
CA HIS A 215 -5.74 -15.87 -5.02
C HIS A 215 -5.74 -14.38 -4.72
N LEU A 216 -5.68 -13.55 -5.76
CA LEU A 216 -5.88 -12.10 -5.66
C LEU A 216 -7.24 -11.74 -5.02
N ALA A 217 -8.35 -12.31 -5.51
CA ALA A 217 -9.67 -12.05 -4.94
C ALA A 217 -9.76 -12.50 -3.47
N SER A 218 -9.19 -13.65 -3.12
CA SER A 218 -9.14 -14.12 -1.74
C SER A 218 -8.32 -13.20 -0.83
N ALA A 219 -7.17 -12.70 -1.31
CA ALA A 219 -6.33 -11.76 -0.58
C ALA A 219 -7.02 -10.41 -0.37
N MET A 220 -7.73 -9.90 -1.39
CA MET A 220 -8.54 -8.68 -1.28
C MET A 220 -9.63 -8.83 -0.21
N LEU A 221 -10.33 -9.97 -0.18
CA LEU A 221 -11.34 -10.26 0.85
C LEU A 221 -10.71 -10.40 2.24
N ALA A 222 -9.58 -11.10 2.36
CA ALA A 222 -8.88 -11.27 3.64
C ALA A 222 -8.41 -9.92 4.20
N TYR A 223 -7.82 -9.07 3.36
CA TYR A 223 -7.43 -7.72 3.72
C TYR A 223 -8.64 -6.88 4.14
N SER A 224 -9.74 -6.97 3.39
CA SER A 224 -10.97 -6.22 3.68
C SER A 224 -11.58 -6.65 5.02
N ALA A 225 -11.65 -7.96 5.28
CA ALA A 225 -12.12 -8.53 6.55
C ALA A 225 -11.23 -8.08 7.72
N LEU A 226 -9.90 -8.14 7.56
CA LEU A 226 -8.98 -7.70 8.60
C LEU A 226 -9.13 -6.19 8.89
N THR A 227 -9.26 -5.37 7.85
CA THR A 227 -9.45 -3.93 7.98
C THR A 227 -10.78 -3.63 8.66
N TRP A 228 -11.85 -4.36 8.31
CA TRP A 228 -13.15 -4.26 8.95
C TRP A 228 -13.11 -4.67 10.41
N LEU A 229 -12.41 -5.75 10.76
CA LEU A 229 -12.21 -6.16 12.16
C LEU A 229 -11.46 -5.09 12.94
N GLY A 230 -10.41 -4.48 12.36
CA GLY A 230 -9.70 -3.35 12.96
C GLY A 230 -10.60 -2.14 13.22
N MET A 231 -11.39 -1.73 12.22
CA MET A 231 -12.36 -0.64 12.34
C MET A 231 -13.48 -0.96 13.35
N TRP A 232 -13.92 -2.21 13.40
CA TRP A 232 -14.93 -2.69 14.34
C TRP A 232 -14.42 -2.71 15.78
N LEU A 233 -13.18 -3.15 16.02
CA LEU A 233 -12.61 -3.25 17.36
C LEU A 233 -12.19 -1.87 17.92
N PHE A 234 -11.42 -1.11 17.14
CA PHE A 234 -10.73 0.11 17.61
C PHE A 234 -11.41 1.42 17.17
N GLY A 235 -12.39 1.33 16.27
CA GLY A 235 -13.04 2.48 15.67
C GLY A 235 -12.37 2.93 14.37
N ARG A 236 -13.20 3.38 13.43
CA ARG A 236 -12.81 3.81 12.08
C ARG A 236 -11.71 4.88 12.08
N ALA A 237 -11.88 5.93 12.89
CA ALA A 237 -10.94 7.05 12.93
C ALA A 237 -9.56 6.60 13.44
N GLN A 238 -9.50 5.77 14.48
CA GLN A 238 -8.23 5.33 15.07
C GLN A 238 -7.46 4.36 14.16
N TRP A 239 -8.17 3.55 13.36
CA TRP A 239 -7.56 2.54 12.49
C TRP A 239 -7.09 3.10 11.14
N LEU A 240 -7.77 4.12 10.61
CA LEU A 240 -7.43 4.74 9.31
C LEU A 240 -6.58 6.02 9.43
N CYS A 241 -6.19 6.40 10.66
CA CYS A 241 -5.40 7.59 10.96
C CYS A 241 -3.90 7.43 10.66
#